data_AF-A0A833TIA1-F1
#
_entry.id   AF-A0A833TIA1-F1
#
_cell.length_a   1.000
_cell.length_b   1.000
_cell.length_c   1.000
_cell.angle_alpha   90.00
_cell.angle_beta   90.00
_cell.angle_gamma   90.00
#
_symmetry.space_group_name_H-M   'P 1'
#
loop_
_entity.id
_entity.type
_entity.pdbx_description
1 polymer ?
#
loop_
_entity_poly.entity_id
_entity_poly.type
_entity_poly.pdbx_seq_one_letter_code
_entity_poly.pdbx_strand_id
1 'polypeptide(L)'
;MTRGRQKLGETGGIRASKNKRSVSTHQFRLDVVLFFIVKSMGSTLDKFFSYLYGSQLQTKRTSIYLCRKQNDMLLQLCNSLSLAKLRKIRAVGTGSILPADAAVHIAKWVNAYRTQGIPVSF
;
A
#
# COMPACT_ATOMS: atom_id res chain seq x y z
N MET A 1 -21.46 -1.69 40.29
CA MET A 1 -21.14 -2.81 39.37
C MET A 1 -20.39 -2.27 38.17
N THR A 2 -19.06 -2.32 38.16
CA THR A 2 -18.22 -1.83 37.05
C THR A 2 -17.76 -3.01 36.21
N ARG A 3 -18.42 -3.25 35.07
CA ARG A 3 -17.93 -4.19 34.05
C ARG A 3 -16.80 -3.53 33.27
N GLY A 4 -15.59 -3.62 33.80
CA GLY A 4 -14.36 -3.29 33.06
C GLY A 4 -14.07 -4.31 31.96
N ARG A 5 -13.41 -3.86 30.88
CA ARG A 5 -12.98 -4.68 29.75
C ARG A 5 -12.05 -5.81 30.24
N GLN A 6 -12.38 -7.07 29.95
CA GLN A 6 -11.53 -8.22 30.28
C GLN A 6 -10.15 -8.09 29.61
N LYS A 7 -9.09 -8.25 30.39
CA LYS A 7 -7.72 -8.37 29.87
C LYS A 7 -7.59 -9.72 29.17
N LEU A 8 -7.01 -9.73 27.96
CA LEU A 8 -6.73 -10.94 27.19
C LEU A 8 -5.87 -11.91 28.03
N GLY A 9 -6.22 -13.21 28.02
CA GLY A 9 -5.55 -14.27 28.79
C GLY A 9 -4.07 -14.51 28.40
N GLU A 10 -3.40 -15.52 28.97
CA GLU A 10 -1.93 -15.75 28.93
C GLU A 10 -1.26 -15.72 27.53
N THR A 11 -2.02 -15.85 26.44
CA THR A 11 -1.58 -15.65 25.05
C THR A 11 -1.98 -14.29 24.47
N GLY A 12 -2.21 -13.30 25.33
CA GLY A 12 -2.94 -12.05 25.11
C GLY A 12 -2.24 -10.99 24.27
N GLY A 13 -1.48 -11.42 23.27
CA GLY A 13 -0.85 -10.56 22.27
C GLY A 13 -1.64 -10.48 20.95
N ILE A 14 -1.25 -9.52 20.13
CA ILE A 14 -1.66 -9.41 18.72
C ILE A 14 -1.38 -10.75 18.03
N ARG A 15 -2.41 -11.39 17.47
CA ARG A 15 -2.23 -12.61 16.66
C ARG A 15 -1.21 -12.32 15.57
N ALA A 16 -0.18 -13.16 15.44
CA ALA A 16 0.80 -13.02 14.37
C ALA A 16 0.07 -12.96 13.02
N SER A 17 0.34 -11.91 12.25
CA SER A 17 -0.27 -11.73 10.94
C SER A 17 0.08 -12.92 10.05
N LYS A 18 -0.92 -13.77 9.76
CA LYS A 18 -0.77 -14.89 8.81
C LYS A 18 -0.42 -14.41 7.39
N ASN A 19 -0.68 -13.14 7.09
CA ASN A 19 -0.41 -12.55 5.79
C ASN A 19 1.06 -12.10 5.70
N LYS A 20 1.87 -12.86 4.94
CA LYS A 20 3.19 -12.38 4.51
C LYS A 20 2.99 -11.24 3.51
N ARG A 21 3.49 -10.04 3.81
CA ARG A 21 3.44 -8.87 2.91
C ARG A 21 4.42 -9.02 1.74
N SER A 22 4.21 -9.99 0.86
CA SER A 22 5.03 -10.23 -0.35
C SER A 22 4.58 -9.36 -1.53
N VAL A 23 4.28 -8.09 -1.27
CA VAL A 23 3.87 -7.15 -2.32
C VAL A 23 5.14 -6.64 -3.02
N SER A 24 5.22 -6.81 -4.34
CA SER A 24 6.33 -6.30 -5.15
C SER A 24 6.34 -4.78 -5.22
N THR A 25 7.52 -4.21 -5.41
CA THR A 25 7.73 -2.77 -5.65
C THR A 25 7.23 -2.35 -7.03
N HIS A 26 7.01 -1.04 -7.23
CA HIS A 26 6.63 -0.49 -8.54
C HIS A 26 7.69 -0.79 -9.60
N GLN A 27 8.98 -0.64 -9.26
CA GLN A 27 10.09 -0.98 -10.16
C GLN A 27 10.04 -2.44 -10.62
N PHE A 28 9.91 -3.39 -9.68
CA PHE A 28 9.85 -4.81 -10.05
C PHE A 28 8.65 -5.12 -10.95
N ARG A 29 7.50 -4.49 -10.70
CA ARG A 29 6.33 -4.65 -11.58
C ARG A 29 6.59 -4.11 -12.97
N LEU A 30 7.27 -2.97 -13.08
CA LEU A 30 7.63 -2.39 -14.37
C LEU A 30 8.60 -3.31 -15.12
N ASP A 31 9.64 -3.83 -14.47
CA ASP A 31 10.61 -4.74 -15.08
C ASP A 31 9.92 -6.01 -15.66
N VAL A 32 8.98 -6.57 -14.89
CA VAL A 32 8.18 -7.73 -15.33
C VAL A 32 7.32 -7.39 -16.55
N VAL A 33 6.68 -6.21 -16.56
CA VAL A 33 5.85 -5.76 -17.68
C VAL A 33 6.69 -5.50 -18.92
N LEU A 34 7.82 -4.80 -18.79
CA LEU A 34 8.75 -4.54 -19.89
C LEU A 34 9.26 -5.84 -20.51
N PHE A 35 9.61 -6.83 -19.68
CA PHE A 35 10.00 -8.15 -20.19
C PHE A 35 8.83 -8.86 -20.90
N PHE A 36 7.62 -8.79 -20.35
CA PHE A 36 6.42 -9.40 -20.95
C PHE A 36 5.96 -8.72 -22.25
N ILE A 37 6.32 -7.46 -22.49
CA ILE A 37 6.04 -6.81 -23.78
C ILE A 37 6.89 -7.45 -24.89
N VAL A 38 8.11 -7.84 -24.58
CA VAL A 38 9.07 -8.43 -25.53
C VAL A 38 8.94 -9.95 -25.63
N LYS A 39 8.54 -10.62 -24.55
CA LYS A 39 8.52 -12.09 -24.42
C LYS A 39 7.14 -12.63 -24.07
N SER A 40 6.96 -13.94 -24.22
CA SER A 40 5.70 -14.60 -23.90
C SER A 40 5.43 -14.64 -22.39
N MET A 41 4.16 -14.80 -22.00
CA MET A 41 3.77 -14.92 -20.59
C MET A 41 4.46 -16.11 -19.90
N GLY A 42 4.61 -17.24 -20.60
CA GLY A 42 5.28 -18.43 -20.06
C GLY A 42 6.73 -18.13 -19.68
N SER A 43 7.48 -17.49 -20.58
CA SER A 43 8.86 -17.09 -20.32
C SER A 43 8.98 -16.06 -19.19
N THR A 44 8.01 -15.16 -19.06
CA THR A 44 7.98 -14.18 -17.94
C THR A 44 7.75 -14.87 -16.61
N LEU A 45 6.81 -15.81 -16.54
CA LEU A 45 6.51 -16.54 -15.31
C LEU A 45 7.70 -17.42 -14.89
N ASP A 46 8.35 -18.08 -15.84
CA ASP A 46 9.54 -18.88 -15.56
C ASP A 46 10.69 -18.02 -15.02
N LYS A 47 10.97 -16.88 -15.66
CA LYS A 47 12.07 -15.99 -15.25
C LYS A 47 11.87 -15.35 -13.87
N PHE A 48 10.67 -14.83 -13.58
CA PHE A 48 10.44 -14.01 -12.38
C PHE A 48 9.74 -14.78 -11.24
N PHE A 49 9.10 -15.90 -11.56
CA PHE A 49 8.22 -16.64 -10.66
C PHE A 49 8.39 -18.16 -10.76
N SER A 50 9.61 -18.64 -11.09
CA SER A 50 9.93 -20.08 -11.19
C SER A 50 9.56 -20.91 -9.97
N TYR A 51 9.58 -20.30 -8.78
CA TYR A 51 9.27 -20.92 -7.50
C TYR A 51 7.76 -21.04 -7.21
N LEU A 52 6.90 -20.53 -8.09
CA LEU A 52 5.44 -20.55 -7.90
C LEU A 52 4.79 -21.61 -8.78
N TYR A 53 3.79 -22.29 -8.22
CA TYR A 53 3.05 -23.35 -8.90
C TYR A 53 1.54 -23.21 -8.68
N GLY A 54 0.76 -23.87 -9.53
CA GLY A 54 -0.70 -23.96 -9.41
C GLY A 54 -1.40 -22.60 -9.33
N SER A 55 -2.25 -22.43 -8.32
CA SER A 55 -3.09 -21.24 -8.14
C SER A 55 -2.29 -19.95 -7.93
N GLN A 56 -1.10 -20.03 -7.34
CA GLN A 56 -0.25 -18.86 -7.11
C GLN A 56 0.30 -18.32 -8.42
N LEU A 57 0.69 -19.20 -9.33
CA LEU A 57 1.18 -18.84 -10.67
C LEU A 57 0.06 -18.22 -11.51
N GLN A 58 -1.17 -18.75 -11.46
CA GLN A 58 -2.33 -18.13 -12.12
C GLN A 58 -2.64 -16.74 -11.54
N THR A 59 -2.54 -16.58 -10.22
CA THR A 59 -2.71 -15.27 -9.57
C THR A 59 -1.67 -14.26 -10.08
N LYS A 60 -0.40 -14.67 -10.23
CA LYS A 60 0.65 -13.82 -10.80
C LYS A 60 0.39 -13.50 -12.26
N ARG A 61 -0.04 -14.47 -13.06
CA ARG A 61 -0.43 -14.25 -14.46
C ARG A 61 -1.48 -13.14 -14.58
N THR A 62 -2.56 -13.21 -13.80
CA THR A 62 -3.60 -12.17 -13.76
C THR A 62 -3.03 -10.82 -13.30
N SER A 63 -2.17 -10.83 -12.28
CA SER A 63 -1.49 -9.62 -11.82
C SER A 63 -0.62 -8.98 -12.89
N ILE A 64 0.07 -9.75 -13.73
CA ILE A 64 0.91 -9.23 -14.82
C ILE A 64 0.03 -8.53 -15.87
N TYR A 65 -1.10 -9.14 -16.25
CA TYR A 65 -2.05 -8.48 -17.15
C TYR A 65 -2.60 -7.17 -16.58
N LEU A 66 -2.93 -7.14 -15.28
CA LEU A 66 -3.36 -5.92 -14.62
C LEU A 66 -2.26 -4.86 -14.61
N CYS A 67 -1.02 -5.24 -14.30
CA CYS A 67 0.12 -4.32 -14.34
C CYS A 67 0.39 -3.79 -15.76
N ARG A 68 0.22 -4.62 -16.80
CA ARG A 68 0.31 -4.18 -18.20
C ARG A 68 -0.76 -3.15 -18.54
N LYS A 69 -2.00 -3.33 -18.06
CA LYS A 69 -3.07 -2.33 -18.24
C LYS A 69 -2.74 -1.01 -17.55
N GLN A 70 -1.95 -1.04 -16.48
CA GLN A 70 -1.52 0.13 -15.69
C GLN A 70 -0.08 0.57 -16.02
N ASN A 71 0.43 0.23 -17.22
CA ASN A 71 1.84 0.46 -17.57
C ASN A 71 2.21 1.96 -17.51
N ASP A 72 1.38 2.84 -18.04
CA ASP A 72 1.65 4.28 -18.06
C ASP A 72 1.77 4.86 -16.66
N MET A 73 0.90 4.42 -15.75
CA MET A 73 0.99 4.76 -14.33
C MET A 73 2.30 4.25 -13.72
N LEU A 74 2.70 3.01 -14.00
CA LEU A 74 3.96 2.46 -13.48
C LEU A 74 5.18 3.24 -14.00
N LEU A 75 5.18 3.65 -15.27
CA LEU A 75 6.23 4.50 -15.85
C LEU A 75 6.32 5.84 -15.13
N GLN A 76 5.19 6.53 -14.95
CA GLN A 76 5.14 7.79 -14.20
C GLN A 76 5.67 7.64 -12.77
N LEU A 77 5.32 6.56 -12.09
CA LEU A 77 5.81 6.29 -10.73
C LEU A 77 7.30 5.96 -10.69
N CYS A 78 7.80 5.25 -11.68
CA CYS A 78 9.21 4.87 -11.73
C CYS A 78 10.14 6.01 -12.17
N ASN A 79 9.59 7.10 -12.74
CA ASN A 79 10.35 8.33 -13.00
C ASN A 79 10.94 8.96 -11.71
N SER A 80 10.35 8.67 -10.54
CA SER A 80 10.89 9.08 -9.25
C SER A 80 11.51 7.88 -8.52
N LEU A 81 12.79 7.99 -8.15
CA LEU A 81 13.51 6.94 -7.42
C LEU A 81 12.85 6.59 -6.08
N SER A 82 12.27 7.57 -5.40
CA SER A 82 11.60 7.34 -4.12
C SER A 82 10.31 6.54 -4.30
N LEU A 83 9.51 6.86 -5.33
CA LEU A 83 8.26 6.18 -5.64
C LEU A 83 8.48 4.79 -6.26
N ALA A 84 9.53 4.61 -7.05
CA ALA A 84 9.89 3.32 -7.67
C ALA A 84 10.09 2.20 -6.62
N LYS A 85 10.69 2.56 -5.47
CA LYS A 85 10.95 1.64 -4.34
C LYS A 85 9.71 1.35 -3.49
N LEU A 86 8.63 2.12 -3.64
CA LEU A 86 7.38 1.87 -2.91
C LEU A 86 6.64 0.64 -3.46
N ARG A 87 5.85 0.01 -2.59
CA ARG A 87 5.01 -1.16 -2.93
C ARG A 87 3.55 -0.78 -3.20
N LYS A 88 3.12 0.35 -2.64
CA LYS A 88 1.80 0.94 -2.77
C LYS A 88 1.90 2.44 -2.57
N ILE A 89 1.14 3.18 -3.34
CA ILE A 89 0.86 4.59 -3.09
C ILE A 89 -0.48 4.63 -2.36
N ARG A 90 -0.53 5.44 -1.29
CA ARG A 90 -1.78 5.74 -0.61
C ARG A 90 -2.22 7.09 -1.12
N ALA A 91 -3.50 7.22 -1.48
CA ALA A 91 -4.06 8.53 -1.70
C ALA A 91 -3.88 9.35 -0.41
N VAL A 92 -3.60 10.64 -0.57
CA VAL A 92 -3.61 11.57 0.56
C VAL A 92 -4.97 11.44 1.25
N GLY A 93 -4.96 11.17 2.55
CA GLY A 93 -6.18 10.90 3.33
C GLY A 93 -6.48 9.41 3.57
N THR A 94 -5.84 8.47 2.85
CA THR A 94 -6.01 7.02 3.13
C THR A 94 -5.06 6.59 4.26
N GLY A 95 -5.49 6.86 5.48
CA GLY A 95 -4.72 6.62 6.71
C GLY A 95 -4.97 7.67 7.80
N SER A 96 -5.60 8.79 7.44
CA SER A 96 -6.25 9.67 8.39
C SER A 96 -7.71 9.22 8.53
N ILE A 97 -8.23 9.27 9.76
CA ILE A 97 -9.67 9.11 10.03
C ILE A 97 -10.47 10.27 9.39
N LEU A 98 -9.77 11.27 8.85
CA LEU A 98 -10.29 12.56 8.46
C LEU A 98 -10.00 12.86 6.96
N PRO A 99 -11.01 13.29 6.19
CA PRO A 99 -10.84 13.82 4.83
C PRO A 99 -9.89 15.03 4.79
N ALA A 100 -9.28 15.29 3.63
CA ALA A 100 -8.34 16.40 3.46
C ALA A 100 -8.97 17.77 3.75
N ASP A 101 -10.20 17.99 3.27
CA ASP A 101 -10.94 19.23 3.51
C ASP A 101 -11.25 19.45 5.00
N ALA A 102 -11.68 18.38 5.68
CA ALA A 102 -11.92 18.42 7.11
C ALA A 102 -10.62 18.67 7.91
N ALA A 103 -9.47 18.17 7.48
CA ALA A 103 -8.18 18.47 8.11
C ALA A 103 -7.82 19.96 7.97
N VAL A 104 -8.08 20.57 6.81
CA VAL A 104 -7.89 22.02 6.59
C VAL A 104 -8.83 22.83 7.47
N HIS A 105 -10.09 22.43 7.59
CA HIS A 105 -11.06 23.08 8.46
C HIS A 105 -10.64 23.04 9.94
N ILE A 106 -10.17 21.89 10.44
CA ILE A 106 -9.65 21.78 11.81
C ILE A 106 -8.41 22.65 11.99
N ALA A 107 -7.48 22.66 11.03
CA ALA A 107 -6.27 23.49 11.12
C ALA A 107 -6.61 24.99 11.19
N LYS A 108 -7.56 25.46 10.38
CA LYS A 108 -8.05 26.85 10.43
C LYS A 108 -8.68 27.17 11.79
N TRP A 109 -9.52 26.26 12.29
CA TRP A 109 -10.17 26.41 13.59
C TRP A 109 -9.13 26.47 14.73
N VAL A 110 -8.18 25.54 14.79
CA VAL A 110 -7.11 25.53 15.80
C VAL A 110 -6.29 26.82 15.77
N ASN A 111 -5.94 27.31 14.58
CA ASN A 111 -5.17 28.54 14.45
C ASN A 111 -5.96 29.78 14.92
N ALA A 112 -7.27 29.85 14.65
CA ALA A 112 -8.12 30.93 15.17
C ALA A 112 -8.14 30.97 16.71
N TYR A 113 -8.21 29.81 17.38
CA TYR A 113 -8.14 29.75 18.84
C TYR A 113 -6.76 30.14 19.38
N ARG A 114 -5.68 29.75 18.70
CA ARG A 114 -4.33 30.20 19.07
C ARG A 114 -4.13 31.71 18.92
N THR A 115 -4.73 32.32 17.90
CA THR A 115 -4.69 33.79 17.76
C THR A 115 -5.43 34.51 18.88
N GLN A 116 -6.38 33.85 19.53
CA GLN A 116 -7.07 34.35 20.72
C GLN A 116 -6.32 34.03 22.03
N GLY A 117 -5.09 33.49 21.95
CA GLY A 117 -4.27 33.15 23.11
C GLY A 117 -4.71 31.86 23.82
N ILE A 118 -5.62 31.07 23.24
CA ILE A 118 -6.12 29.83 23.84
C ILE A 118 -5.18 28.68 23.42
N PRO A 119 -4.47 28.04 24.37
CA PRO A 119 -3.60 26.92 24.05
C PRO A 119 -4.43 25.68 23.74
N VAL A 120 -4.47 25.28 22.47
CA VAL A 120 -5.08 24.03 22.02
C VAL A 120 -4.02 22.93 21.98
N SER A 121 -4.18 21.91 22.82
CA SER A 121 -3.35 20.70 22.86
C SER A 121 -3.63 19.79 21.65
N PHE A 122 -2.56 19.17 21.12
CA PHE A 122 -2.60 18.22 20.01
C PHE A 122 -2.94 16.80 20.47
#